data_AF-A0A7G9YSI4-F1
#
_entry.id   AF-A0A7G9YSI4-F1
#
_cell.length_a   1.000
_cell.length_b   1.000
_cell.length_c   1.000
_cell.angle_alpha   90.00
_cell.angle_beta   90.00
_cell.angle_gamma   90.00
#
_symmetry.space_group_name_H-M   'P 1'
#
loop_
_entity.id
_entity.type
_entity.pdbx_description
1 polymer ?
#
loop_
_entity_poly.entity_id
_entity_poly.type
_entity_poly.pdbx_seq_one_letter_code
_entity_poly.pdbx_strand_id
1 'polypeptide(L)'
;MQEAIKLKGREWITEEREIWLLSQSPILHVACRDLEKAKALLRIAIESGFKYSGIKAISNLKDNGKVVVEIVSTERMDVPLGKDGVLFCSEAYIDFILSKANFMLERGKGKLKRFYSGLKEVE
;
A
#
# COMPACT_ATOMS: atom_id res chain seq x y z
N MET A 1 -18.60 -19.38 22.63
CA MET A 1 -18.65 -19.44 21.15
C MET A 1 -18.94 -18.03 20.69
N GLN A 2 -18.04 -17.37 19.95
CA GLN A 2 -18.30 -15.99 19.52
C GLN A 2 -19.45 -15.98 18.51
N GLU A 3 -20.40 -15.06 18.68
CA GLU A 3 -21.51 -14.89 17.75
C GLU A 3 -20.96 -14.38 16.42
N ALA A 4 -21.18 -15.17 15.37
CA ALA A 4 -20.80 -14.80 14.02
C ALA A 4 -21.76 -13.73 13.48
N ILE A 5 -21.22 -12.64 12.92
CA ILE A 5 -22.04 -11.54 12.39
C ILE A 5 -22.44 -11.88 10.96
N LYS A 6 -23.74 -12.07 10.72
CA LYS A 6 -24.28 -12.28 9.37
C LYS A 6 -24.48 -10.94 8.65
N LEU A 7 -23.87 -10.79 7.48
CA LEU A 7 -24.06 -9.60 6.65
C LEU A 7 -25.47 -9.59 6.06
N LYS A 8 -26.27 -8.57 6.37
CA LYS A 8 -27.65 -8.44 5.84
C LYS A 8 -27.67 -7.66 4.52
N GLY A 9 -28.38 -8.17 3.52
CA GLY A 9 -28.73 -7.44 2.29
C GLY A 9 -27.74 -7.58 1.13
N ARG A 10 -26.70 -8.41 1.29
CA ARG A 10 -25.67 -8.70 0.27
C ARG A 10 -25.16 -10.14 0.34
N GLU A 11 -25.92 -11.07 0.92
CA GLU A 11 -25.48 -12.46 1.13
C GLU A 11 -24.98 -13.14 -0.15
N TRP A 12 -25.64 -12.89 -1.29
CA TRP A 12 -25.29 -13.44 -2.61
C TRP A 12 -23.95 -12.95 -3.17
N ILE A 13 -23.43 -11.81 -2.70
CA ILE A 13 -22.13 -11.28 -3.16
C ILE A 13 -20.98 -12.12 -2.59
N THR A 14 -21.20 -12.75 -1.44
CA THR A 14 -20.19 -13.43 -0.64
C THR A 14 -20.32 -14.94 -0.65
N GLU A 15 -21.28 -15.49 -1.39
CA GLU A 15 -21.47 -16.94 -1.55
C GLU A 15 -20.22 -17.59 -2.18
N GLU A 16 -19.69 -18.61 -1.51
CA GLU A 16 -18.43 -19.30 -1.79
C GLU A 16 -17.17 -18.42 -1.78
N ARG A 17 -17.26 -17.19 -1.24
CA ARG A 17 -16.18 -16.20 -1.26
C ARG A 17 -15.73 -15.81 0.13
N GLU A 18 -14.44 -15.54 0.24
CA GLU A 18 -13.83 -14.99 1.45
C GLU A 18 -13.99 -13.46 1.51
N ILE A 19 -14.07 -12.95 2.73
CA ILE A 19 -14.13 -11.52 3.03
C ILE A 19 -12.79 -11.13 3.63
N TRP A 20 -12.08 -10.20 2.99
CA TRP A 20 -10.77 -9.73 3.42
C TRP A 20 -10.78 -8.23 3.67
N LEU A 21 -10.14 -7.79 4.76
CA LEU A 21 -9.76 -6.40 4.97
C LEU A 21 -8.31 -6.22 4.57
N LEU A 22 -8.09 -5.39 3.54
CA LEU A 22 -6.77 -5.08 3.01
C LEU A 22 -6.45 -3.60 3.26
N SER A 23 -5.29 -3.34 3.84
CA SER A 23 -4.66 -2.01 3.87
C SER A 23 -3.30 -2.12 3.21
N GLN A 24 -3.15 -1.50 2.04
CA GLN A 24 -1.94 -1.56 1.23
C GLN A 24 -1.14 -0.25 1.33
N SER A 25 0.18 -0.34 1.13
CA SER A 25 1.04 0.83 1.06
C SER A 25 0.77 1.68 -0.19
N PRO A 26 1.11 2.98 -0.18
CA PRO A 26 1.19 3.75 -1.40
C PRO A 26 2.26 3.18 -2.34
N ILE A 27 1.93 3.10 -3.63
CA ILE A 27 2.82 2.62 -4.70
C ILE A 27 2.88 3.69 -5.79
N LEU A 28 4.08 4.07 -6.20
CA LEU A 28 4.32 5.01 -7.30
C LEU A 28 5.30 4.39 -8.29
N HIS A 29 5.04 4.55 -9.59
CA HIS A 29 6.01 4.27 -10.65
C HIS A 29 6.43 5.58 -11.30
N VAL A 30 7.74 5.83 -11.32
CA VAL A 30 8.31 7.09 -11.81
C VAL A 30 9.35 6.78 -12.88
N ALA A 31 9.14 7.27 -14.09
CA ALA A 31 10.12 7.21 -15.16
C ALA A 31 11.15 8.34 -14.99
N CYS A 32 12.41 7.97 -14.77
CA CYS A 32 13.54 8.87 -14.66
C CYS A 32 14.30 8.96 -15.98
N ARG A 33 14.89 10.13 -16.24
CA ARG A 33 15.65 10.41 -17.47
C ARG A 33 16.89 9.54 -17.61
N ASP A 34 17.58 9.31 -16.49
CA ASP A 34 18.84 8.58 -16.41
C ASP A 34 19.00 7.92 -15.04
N LEU A 35 20.04 7.11 -14.90
CA LEU A 35 20.34 6.36 -13.67
C LEU A 35 20.68 7.28 -12.48
N GLU A 36 21.31 8.43 -12.72
CA GLU A 36 21.68 9.35 -11.63
C GLU A 36 20.45 10.02 -11.02
N LYS A 37 19.50 10.46 -11.85
CA LYS A 37 18.20 10.95 -11.37
C LYS A 37 17.40 9.85 -10.67
N ALA A 38 17.46 8.61 -11.16
CA ALA A 38 16.82 7.47 -10.50
C ALA A 38 17.42 7.20 -9.11
N LYS A 39 18.75 7.21 -8.97
CA LYS A 39 19.44 7.05 -7.67
C LYS A 39 19.07 8.16 -6.69
N ALA A 40 19.05 9.42 -7.14
CA ALA A 40 18.65 10.55 -6.30
C ALA A 40 17.20 10.41 -5.81
N LEU A 41 16.27 10.09 -6.70
CA LEU A 41 14.87 9.83 -6.37
C LEU A 41 14.73 8.70 -5.33
N LEU A 42 15.46 7.60 -5.56
CA LEU A 42 15.43 6.43 -4.69
C LEU A 42 15.93 6.74 -3.28
N ARG A 43 17.01 7.54 -3.18
CA ARG A 43 17.52 8.01 -1.89
C ARG A 43 16.46 8.79 -1.12
N ILE A 44 15.83 9.79 -1.74
CA ILE A 44 14.78 10.62 -1.13
C ILE A 44 13.60 9.74 -0.67
N ALA A 45 13.19 8.77 -1.50
CA ALA A 45 12.13 7.83 -1.17
C ALA A 45 12.47 6.98 0.07
N ILE A 46 13.68 6.41 0.12
CA ILE A 46 14.14 5.58 1.24
C ILE A 46 14.26 6.41 2.54
N GLU A 47 14.81 7.62 2.46
CA GLU A 47 14.91 8.55 3.59
C GLU A 47 13.51 8.98 4.09
N SER A 48 12.54 9.11 3.19
CA SER A 48 11.13 9.41 3.52
C SER A 48 10.36 8.23 4.14
N GLY A 49 10.91 7.01 4.05
CA GLY A 49 10.38 5.81 4.69
C GLY A 49 9.81 4.76 3.72
N PHE A 50 9.99 4.90 2.41
CA PHE A 50 9.60 3.92 1.39
C PHE A 50 10.71 2.87 1.20
N LYS A 51 10.85 1.96 2.17
CA LYS A 51 12.00 1.04 2.25
C LYS A 51 12.01 -0.07 1.21
N TYR A 52 10.89 -0.36 0.55
CA TYR A 52 10.81 -1.36 -0.53
C TYR A 52 10.93 -0.74 -1.92
N SER A 53 11.37 0.52 -2.00
CA SER A 53 11.60 1.17 -3.28
C SER A 53 12.81 0.57 -4.00
N GLY A 54 12.77 0.52 -5.34
CA GLY A 54 13.85 -0.01 -6.17
C GLY A 54 13.72 0.38 -7.64
N ILE A 55 14.77 0.07 -8.43
CA ILE A 55 14.69 0.18 -9.88
C ILE A 55 13.90 -1.03 -10.40
N LYS A 56 12.76 -0.76 -11.04
CA LYS A 56 11.87 -1.78 -11.58
C LYS A 56 12.28 -2.22 -12.98
N ALA A 57 12.75 -1.28 -13.80
CA ALA A 57 13.20 -1.55 -15.15
C ALA A 57 14.21 -0.50 -15.63
N ILE A 58 15.13 -0.92 -16.49
CA ILE A 58 16.02 -0.03 -17.24
C ILE A 58 15.72 -0.30 -18.71
N SER A 59 15.22 0.71 -19.42
CA SER A 59 14.92 0.58 -20.85
C SER A 59 16.17 0.73 -21.70
N ASN A 60 16.20 0.06 -22.85
CA ASN A 60 17.35 0.05 -23.75
C ASN A 60 17.48 1.38 -24.49
N LEU A 61 18.63 1.60 -25.15
CA LEU A 61 18.97 2.82 -25.90
C LEU A 61 17.93 3.27 -26.94
N LYS A 62 17.05 2.36 -27.41
CA LYS A 62 15.98 2.68 -28.37
C LYS A 62 14.78 3.40 -27.75
N ASP A 63 14.62 3.36 -26.42
CA ASP A 63 13.49 3.93 -25.68
C ASP A 63 13.87 5.14 -24.82
N ASN A 64 14.86 5.92 -25.26
CA ASN A 64 15.45 7.06 -24.53
C ASN A 64 16.16 6.72 -23.20
N GLY A 65 16.54 5.45 -22.96
CA GLY A 65 17.36 5.09 -21.79
C GLY A 65 16.71 5.38 -20.43
N LYS A 66 15.36 5.43 -20.38
CA LYS A 66 14.61 5.74 -19.16
C LYS A 66 14.78 4.64 -18.12
N VAL A 67 14.89 5.06 -16.86
CA VAL A 67 14.97 4.17 -15.69
C VAL A 67 13.65 4.28 -14.92
N VAL A 68 12.91 3.19 -14.77
CA VAL A 68 11.66 3.18 -14.02
C VAL A 68 11.98 2.82 -12.57
N VAL A 69 11.66 3.73 -11.66
CA VAL A 69 11.75 3.54 -10.20
C VAL A 69 10.37 3.21 -9.66
N GLU A 70 10.28 2.16 -8.87
CA GLU A 70 9.11 1.81 -8.07
C GLU A 70 9.34 2.26 -6.63
N ILE A 71 8.39 3.03 -6.09
CA ILE A 71 8.44 3.58 -4.73
C ILE A 71 7.34 2.92 -3.91
N VAL A 72 7.73 2.14 -2.91
CA VAL A 72 6.81 1.29 -2.13
C VAL A 72 7.18 1.33 -0.66
N SER A 73 6.13 1.39 0.18
CA SER A 73 6.28 1.40 1.63
C SER A 73 6.05 0.01 2.24
N THR A 74 6.40 -0.13 3.52
CA THR A 74 6.32 -1.39 4.27
C THR A 74 4.99 -1.62 4.96
N GLU A 75 4.15 -0.59 5.13
CA GLU A 75 2.83 -0.74 5.76
C GLU A 75 1.93 -1.63 4.91
N ARG A 76 1.51 -2.76 5.48
CA ARG A 76 0.61 -3.70 4.85
C ARG A 76 -0.17 -4.50 5.89
N MET A 77 -1.44 -4.72 5.64
CA MET A 77 -2.29 -5.60 6.44
C MET A 77 -3.25 -6.34 5.50
N ASP A 78 -3.27 -7.65 5.62
CA ASP A 78 -4.18 -8.54 4.89
C ASP A 78 -4.83 -9.47 5.92
N VAL A 79 -6.12 -9.27 6.23
CA VAL A 79 -6.81 -9.98 7.32
C VAL A 79 -8.05 -10.67 6.79
N PRO A 80 -8.16 -12.01 6.90
CA PRO A 80 -9.39 -12.72 6.61
C PRO A 80 -10.41 -12.42 7.71
N LEU A 81 -11.59 -11.97 7.31
CA LEU A 81 -12.68 -11.61 8.23
C LEU A 81 -13.80 -12.63 8.25
N GLY A 82 -13.99 -13.39 7.18
CA GLY A 82 -15.16 -14.26 7.04
C GLY A 82 -15.24 -14.97 5.69
N LYS A 83 -16.31 -15.74 5.52
CA LYS A 83 -16.67 -16.43 4.28
C LYS A 83 -18.19 -16.59 4.20
N ASP A 84 -18.75 -16.69 3.00
CA ASP A 84 -20.16 -17.08 2.81
C ASP A 84 -21.16 -16.12 3.50
N GLY A 85 -20.82 -14.83 3.52
CA GLY A 85 -21.64 -13.78 4.15
C GLY A 85 -21.60 -13.77 5.68
N VAL A 86 -20.73 -14.57 6.27
CA VAL A 86 -20.54 -14.70 7.73
C VAL A 86 -19.17 -14.16 8.12
N LEU A 87 -19.15 -13.20 9.03
CA LEU A 87 -17.91 -12.73 9.67
C LEU A 87 -17.58 -13.64 10.86
N PHE A 88 -16.32 -14.05 10.96
CA PHE A 88 -15.80 -14.94 12.00
C PHE A 88 -15.24 -14.17 13.21
N CYS A 89 -15.32 -12.84 13.19
CA CYS A 89 -14.79 -11.96 14.21
C CYS A 89 -15.91 -11.27 14.98
N SER A 90 -15.66 -10.97 16.26
CA SER A 90 -16.53 -10.14 17.08
C SER A 90 -16.47 -8.67 16.66
N GLU A 91 -17.48 -7.91 17.03
CA GLU A 91 -17.54 -6.45 16.82
C GLU A 91 -16.32 -5.74 17.45
N ALA A 92 -15.93 -6.10 18.67
CA ALA A 92 -14.74 -5.54 19.32
C ALA A 92 -13.44 -5.82 18.54
N TYR A 93 -13.33 -6.99 17.88
CA TYR A 93 -12.19 -7.27 17.01
C TYR A 93 -12.24 -6.45 15.72
N ILE A 94 -13.43 -6.25 15.14
CA ILE A 94 -13.63 -5.36 13.99
C ILE A 94 -13.17 -3.94 14.30
N ASP A 95 -13.58 -3.37 15.45
CA ASP A 95 -13.15 -2.02 15.85
C ASP A 95 -11.63 -1.92 16.01
N PHE A 96 -11.03 -2.93 16.64
CA PHE A 96 -9.58 -3.01 16.77
C PHE A 96 -8.89 -3.04 15.40
N ILE A 97 -9.32 -3.91 14.49
CA ILE A 97 -8.64 -4.06 13.19
C ILE A 97 -8.85 -2.85 12.28
N LEU A 98 -10.02 -2.20 12.35
CA LEU A 98 -10.28 -0.93 11.69
C LEU A 98 -9.35 0.18 12.19
N SER A 99 -9.09 0.25 13.50
CA SER A 99 -8.11 1.20 14.05
C SER A 99 -6.71 0.97 13.47
N LYS A 100 -6.31 -0.29 13.27
CA LYS A 100 -5.01 -0.65 12.67
C LYS A 100 -4.95 -0.34 11.18
N ALA A 101 -6.03 -0.60 10.44
CA ALA A 101 -6.14 -0.21 9.02
C ALA A 101 -5.96 1.31 8.86
N ASN A 102 -6.69 2.10 9.66
CA ASN A 102 -6.62 3.56 9.60
C ASN A 102 -5.22 4.07 9.97
N PHE A 103 -4.60 3.50 11.01
CA PHE A 103 -3.23 3.82 11.38
C PHE A 103 -2.24 3.56 10.24
N MET A 104 -2.35 2.43 9.53
CA MET A 104 -1.50 2.14 8.37
C MET A 104 -1.72 3.14 7.23
N LEU A 105 -2.97 3.48 6.94
CA LEU A 105 -3.31 4.47 5.91
C LEU A 105 -2.72 5.85 6.25
N GLU A 106 -2.86 6.30 7.49
CA GLU A 106 -2.31 7.58 7.95
C GLU A 106 -0.79 7.62 7.87
N ARG A 107 -0.11 6.53 8.25
CA ARG A 107 1.34 6.41 8.08
C ARG A 107 1.77 6.50 6.63
N GLY A 108 1.05 5.82 5.72
CA GLY A 108 1.29 5.90 4.28
C GLY A 108 1.15 7.33 3.76
N LYS A 109 0.08 8.04 4.14
CA LYS A 109 -0.12 9.46 3.81
C LYS A 109 0.97 10.36 4.39
N GLY A 110 1.42 10.10 5.62
CA GLY A 110 2.52 10.82 6.25
C GLY A 110 3.84 10.64 5.50
N LYS A 111 4.13 9.43 5.02
CA LYS A 111 5.29 9.13 4.15
C LYS A 111 5.22 9.89 2.84
N LEU A 112 4.04 9.93 2.19
CA LEU A 112 3.85 10.71 0.96
C LEU A 112 4.12 12.21 1.17
N LYS A 113 3.67 12.79 2.29
CA LYS A 113 3.95 14.21 2.62
C LYS A 113 5.44 14.48 2.81
N ARG A 114 6.15 13.61 3.54
CA ARG A 114 7.61 13.73 3.72
C ARG A 114 8.36 13.59 2.40
N PHE A 115 7.97 12.60 1.59
CA PHE A 115 8.55 12.39 0.26
C PHE A 115 8.35 13.60 -0.65
N TYR A 116 7.15 14.16 -0.69
CA TYR A 116 6.87 15.39 -1.43
C TYR A 116 7.73 16.57 -0.95
N SER A 117 7.96 16.69 0.37
CA SER A 117 8.81 17.74 0.92
C SER A 117 10.28 17.54 0.52
N GLY A 118 10.80 16.31 0.65
CA GLY A 118 12.17 15.98 0.23
C GLY A 118 12.42 16.15 -1.28
N LEU A 119 11.39 16.03 -2.12
CA LEU A 119 11.50 16.34 -3.55
C LEU A 119 11.69 17.84 -3.81
N LYS A 120 11.07 18.72 -3.02
CA LYS A 120 11.17 20.17 -3.18
C LYS A 120 12.54 20.73 -2.78
N GLU A 121 13.25 20.06 -1.89
CA GLU A 121 14.58 20.48 -1.45
C GLU A 121 15.68 20.20 -2.50
N VAL A 122 15.33 19.46 -3.56
CA VAL A 122 16.25 19.03 -4.64
C VAL A 122 15.98 19.77 -5.96
N GLU A 123 14.97 20.64 -6.00
CA GLU A 123 14.80 21.69 -7.03
C GLU A 123 15.80 22.84 -6.81
#